data_AF-A0A9W5VS66-F1
#
_entry.id   AF-A0A9W5VS66-F1
#
_cell.length_a   1.000
_cell.length_b   1.000
_cell.length_c   1.000
_cell.angle_alpha   90.00
_cell.angle_beta   90.00
_cell.angle_gamma   90.00
#
_symmetry.space_group_name_H-M   'P 1'
#
loop_
_entity.id
_entity.type
_entity.pdbx_description
1 polymer ?
#
loop_
_entity_poly.entity_id
_entity_poly.type
_entity_poly.pdbx_seq_one_letter_code
_entity_poly.pdbx_strand_id
1 'polypeptide(L)'
;MNQNAPNELEHIREFLNTWRIPNDTREPIDLLQTEEDIKLFMKEYFDEEFPFHTIEELRGFREDIRMTIEGEGSLRKWLEKYPFHVHIKDDMKDITYEPVYEENVYTKVLSIVLMSIQENVWGRLKACPDCRWVFYDHSRNGSKRWCGMYAGEEGGRACGTIAKVKNYRAKRKGRSGYDM
;
A
#
# COMPACT_ATOMS: atom_id res chain seq x y z
N MET A 1 13.81 7.59 -8.08
CA MET A 1 13.62 6.20 -8.58
C MET A 1 12.13 5.91 -8.62
N ASN A 2 11.66 5.13 -9.60
CA ASN A 2 10.25 4.74 -9.68
C ASN A 2 9.83 3.98 -8.40
N GLN A 3 8.74 4.40 -7.75
CA GLN A 3 8.16 3.74 -6.58
C GLN A 3 6.83 3.05 -6.88
N ASN A 4 6.38 3.14 -8.14
CA ASN A 4 5.08 2.70 -8.61
C ASN A 4 5.04 1.19 -8.68
N ALA A 5 3.89 0.63 -8.35
CA ALA A 5 3.61 -0.78 -8.53
C ALA A 5 3.32 -1.08 -10.01
N PRO A 6 3.50 -2.34 -10.44
CA PRO A 6 3.15 -2.75 -11.79
C PRO A 6 1.63 -2.84 -11.97
N ASN A 7 1.15 -2.51 -13.18
CA ASN A 7 -0.24 -2.73 -13.61
C ASN A 7 -1.28 -2.17 -12.61
N GLU A 8 -2.39 -2.87 -12.41
CA GLU A 8 -3.47 -2.45 -11.49
C GLU A 8 -3.04 -2.44 -10.01
N LEU A 9 -1.93 -3.08 -9.63
CA LEU A 9 -1.42 -2.99 -8.26
C LEU A 9 -1.08 -1.55 -7.88
N GLU A 10 -0.83 -0.68 -8.87
CA GLU A 10 -0.62 0.74 -8.64
C GLU A 10 -1.85 1.42 -8.02
N HIS A 11 -3.06 1.00 -8.39
CA HIS A 11 -4.27 1.58 -7.83
C HIS A 11 -4.37 1.26 -6.32
N ILE A 12 -3.86 0.11 -5.88
CA ILE A 12 -3.77 -0.25 -4.47
C ILE A 12 -2.74 0.61 -3.76
N ARG A 13 -1.57 0.82 -4.38
CA ARG A 13 -0.53 1.70 -3.82
C ARG A 13 -1.08 3.11 -3.60
N GLU A 14 -1.78 3.65 -4.59
CA GLU A 14 -2.36 5.00 -4.53
C GLU A 14 -3.54 5.06 -3.55
N PHE A 15 -4.43 4.07 -3.56
CA PHE A 15 -5.50 3.95 -2.57
C PHE A 15 -4.95 3.98 -1.15
N LEU A 16 -3.89 3.22 -0.86
CA LEU A 16 -3.25 3.24 0.46
C LEU A 16 -2.64 4.60 0.80
N ASN A 17 -2.04 5.27 -0.18
CA ASN A 17 -1.41 6.59 -0.01
C ASN A 17 -2.39 7.78 0.00
N THR A 18 -3.70 7.54 -0.17
CA THR A 18 -4.72 8.54 0.17
C THR A 18 -4.69 8.92 1.64
N TRP A 19 -4.15 8.06 2.52
CA TRP A 19 -3.67 8.44 3.84
C TRP A 19 -2.14 8.45 3.87
N ARG A 20 -1.57 9.55 4.34
CA ARG A 20 -0.10 9.74 4.35
C ARG A 20 0.34 10.74 5.40
N ILE A 21 1.63 10.72 5.70
CA ILE A 21 2.30 11.69 6.57
C ILE A 21 3.30 12.48 5.71
N PRO A 22 2.93 13.68 5.21
CA PRO A 22 3.79 14.48 4.36
C PRO A 22 5.12 14.85 5.02
N ASN A 23 6.11 15.15 4.20
CA ASN A 23 7.47 15.45 4.68
C ASN A 23 7.58 16.80 5.40
N ASP A 24 6.89 17.78 4.85
CA ASP A 24 6.85 19.18 5.26
C ASP A 24 6.08 19.36 6.57
N THR A 25 4.85 18.85 6.66
CA THR A 25 4.02 19.02 7.86
C THR A 25 4.34 17.99 8.94
N ARG A 26 4.69 16.76 8.55
CA ARG A 26 4.80 15.59 9.43
C ARG A 26 3.54 15.27 10.23
N GLU A 27 2.41 15.79 9.77
CA GLU A 27 1.08 15.54 10.34
C GLU A 27 0.32 14.60 9.41
N PRO A 28 -0.43 13.62 9.94
CA PRO A 28 -1.21 12.72 9.10
C PRO A 28 -2.31 13.49 8.39
N ILE A 29 -2.46 13.25 7.10
CA ILE A 29 -3.57 13.72 6.28
C ILE A 29 -4.30 12.52 5.68
N ASP A 30 -5.59 12.69 5.46
CA ASP A 30 -6.46 11.68 4.85
C ASP A 30 -7.27 12.37 3.76
N LEU A 31 -7.09 11.94 2.52
CA LEU A 31 -7.71 12.54 1.35
C LEU A 31 -9.15 12.08 1.15
N LEU A 32 -9.58 10.97 1.77
CA LEU A 32 -10.94 10.43 1.62
C LEU A 32 -11.83 10.92 2.76
N GLN A 33 -12.23 12.20 2.74
CA GLN A 33 -13.06 12.80 3.80
C GLN A 33 -14.55 12.82 3.46
N THR A 34 -14.86 12.92 2.17
CA THR A 34 -16.22 13.06 1.64
C THR A 34 -16.46 12.06 0.51
N GLU A 35 -17.72 11.87 0.12
CA GLU A 35 -18.05 11.04 -1.04
C GLU A 35 -17.46 11.62 -2.34
N GLU A 36 -17.37 12.95 -2.45
CA GLU A 36 -16.77 13.60 -3.61
C GLU A 36 -15.28 13.27 -3.72
N ASP A 37 -14.54 13.24 -2.60
CA ASP A 37 -13.14 12.85 -2.60
C ASP A 37 -12.95 11.41 -3.11
N ILE A 38 -13.85 10.51 -2.72
CA ILE A 38 -13.82 9.11 -3.14
C ILE A 38 -14.12 9.01 -4.64
N LYS A 39 -15.12 9.73 -5.15
CA LYS A 39 -15.44 9.76 -6.58
C LYS A 39 -14.29 10.33 -7.41
N LEU A 40 -13.66 11.41 -6.95
CA LEU A 40 -12.48 11.98 -7.59
C LEU A 40 -11.33 10.98 -7.63
N PHE A 41 -11.06 10.29 -6.52
CA PHE A 41 -10.06 9.23 -6.47
C PHE A 41 -10.37 8.09 -7.45
N MET A 42 -11.61 7.58 -7.45
CA MET A 42 -12.04 6.50 -8.35
C MET A 42 -11.90 6.90 -9.82
N LYS A 43 -12.30 8.12 -10.17
CA LYS A 43 -12.14 8.65 -11.51
C LYS A 43 -10.67 8.81 -11.92
N GLU A 44 -9.79 9.16 -11.00
CA GLU A 44 -8.36 9.34 -11.27
C GLU A 44 -7.63 8.00 -11.45
N TYR A 45 -7.97 6.97 -10.67
CA TYR A 45 -7.19 5.74 -10.59
C TYR A 45 -7.88 4.48 -11.10
N PHE A 46 -9.21 4.45 -11.17
CA PHE A 46 -9.96 3.28 -11.66
C PHE A 46 -10.64 3.51 -13.00
N ASP A 47 -10.66 4.75 -13.53
CA ASP A 47 -11.40 5.16 -14.73
C ASP A 47 -12.92 4.87 -14.68
N GLU A 48 -13.45 4.45 -13.53
CA GLU A 48 -14.84 4.08 -13.29
C GLU A 48 -15.24 4.34 -11.82
N GLU A 49 -16.50 4.70 -11.60
CA GLU A 49 -17.07 4.84 -10.25
C GLU A 49 -17.64 3.50 -9.77
N PHE A 50 -17.24 3.09 -8.56
CA PHE A 50 -17.77 1.88 -7.93
C PHE A 50 -18.65 2.24 -6.74
N PRO A 51 -19.76 1.50 -6.52
CA PRO A 51 -20.49 1.60 -5.26
C PRO A 51 -19.59 1.34 -4.05
N PHE A 52 -19.84 2.06 -2.96
CA PHE A 52 -19.23 1.82 -1.66
C PHE A 52 -20.28 2.05 -0.56
N HIS A 53 -20.12 1.39 0.59
CA HIS A 53 -21.13 1.42 1.64
C HIS A 53 -21.06 2.69 2.50
N THR A 54 -19.96 2.89 3.25
CA THR A 54 -19.70 4.12 3.98
C THR A 54 -18.24 4.54 3.84
N ILE A 55 -17.95 5.82 4.10
CA ILE A 55 -16.59 6.36 4.10
C ILE A 55 -15.76 5.68 5.19
N GLU A 56 -16.35 5.47 6.37
CA GLU A 56 -15.69 4.81 7.50
C GLU A 56 -15.31 3.37 7.16
N GLU A 57 -16.19 2.65 6.45
CA GLU A 57 -15.92 1.29 6.03
C GLU A 57 -14.78 1.24 5.01
N LEU A 58 -14.77 2.15 4.02
CA LEU A 58 -13.70 2.23 3.03
C LEU A 58 -12.35 2.58 3.67
N ARG A 59 -12.34 3.50 4.64
CA ARG A 59 -11.13 3.87 5.39
C ARG A 59 -10.64 2.71 6.28
N GLY A 60 -11.56 1.98 6.91
CA GLY A 60 -11.25 0.77 7.67
C GLY A 60 -10.64 -0.31 6.78
N PHE A 61 -11.20 -0.51 5.59
CA PHE A 61 -10.66 -1.45 4.59
C PHE A 61 -9.24 -1.08 4.17
N ARG A 62 -9.01 0.21 3.86
CA ARG A 62 -7.66 0.74 3.55
C ARG A 62 -6.67 0.45 4.68
N GLU A 63 -7.08 0.65 5.92
CA GLU A 63 -6.22 0.40 7.09
C GLU A 63 -5.89 -1.09 7.27
N ASP A 64 -6.85 -1.99 7.09
CA ASP A 64 -6.57 -3.43 7.18
C ASP A 64 -5.62 -3.90 6.06
N ILE A 65 -5.76 -3.38 4.84
CA ILE A 65 -4.79 -3.63 3.76
C ILE A 65 -3.41 -3.11 4.16
N ARG A 66 -3.34 -1.92 4.73
CA ARG A 66 -2.07 -1.34 5.21
C ARG A 66 -1.42 -2.23 6.27
N MET A 67 -2.18 -2.73 7.24
CA MET A 67 -1.65 -3.68 8.23
C MET A 67 -1.07 -4.91 7.53
N THR A 68 -1.79 -5.47 6.54
CA THR A 68 -1.35 -6.71 5.87
C THR A 68 -0.01 -6.57 5.14
N ILE A 69 0.26 -5.43 4.49
CA ILE A 69 1.56 -5.19 3.82
C ILE A 69 2.69 -4.89 4.83
N GLU A 70 2.35 -4.52 6.05
CA GLU A 70 3.28 -4.35 7.17
C GLU A 70 3.60 -5.69 7.86
N GLY A 71 2.95 -6.78 7.44
CA GLY A 71 3.11 -8.11 8.02
C GLY A 71 2.22 -8.36 9.24
N GLU A 72 1.25 -7.47 9.47
CA GLU A 72 0.30 -7.53 10.58
C GLU A 72 -1.13 -7.72 10.04
N GLY A 73 -2.01 -8.43 10.74
CA GLY A 73 -3.42 -8.54 10.33
C GLY A 73 -3.70 -9.46 9.13
N SER A 74 -4.92 -9.34 8.58
CA SER A 74 -5.45 -10.24 7.55
C SER A 74 -6.64 -9.60 6.83
N LEU A 75 -6.80 -9.92 5.53
CA LEU A 75 -7.96 -9.55 4.74
C LEU A 75 -9.13 -10.55 4.81
N ARG A 76 -9.02 -11.59 5.66
CA ARG A 76 -10.04 -12.64 5.80
C ARG A 76 -11.47 -12.07 5.96
N LYS A 77 -11.66 -11.12 6.89
CA LYS A 77 -12.98 -10.54 7.15
C LYS A 77 -13.57 -9.83 5.91
N TRP A 78 -12.72 -9.26 5.06
CA TRP A 78 -13.13 -8.59 3.83
C TRP A 78 -13.48 -9.60 2.74
N LEU A 79 -12.72 -10.69 2.62
CA LEU A 79 -13.04 -11.79 1.70
C LEU A 79 -14.30 -12.57 2.12
N GLU A 80 -14.59 -12.66 3.42
CA GLU A 80 -15.82 -13.25 3.94
C GLU A 80 -17.04 -12.34 3.67
N LYS A 81 -16.85 -11.02 3.77
CA LYS A 81 -17.91 -10.03 3.50
C LYS A 81 -18.17 -9.82 2.01
N TYR A 82 -17.12 -9.89 1.19
CA TYR A 82 -17.13 -9.68 -0.27
C TYR A 82 -16.56 -10.91 -0.98
N PRO A 83 -17.32 -12.02 -1.04
CA PRO A 83 -16.80 -13.30 -1.55
C PRO A 83 -16.68 -13.33 -3.07
N PHE A 84 -15.85 -14.26 -3.56
CA PHE A 84 -15.58 -14.49 -4.99
C PHE A 84 -15.85 -15.95 -5.38
N HIS A 85 -16.38 -16.15 -6.59
CA HIS A 85 -16.30 -17.41 -7.31
C HIS A 85 -14.90 -17.55 -7.94
N VAL A 86 -14.35 -18.76 -7.84
CA VAL A 86 -13.04 -19.10 -8.39
C VAL A 86 -13.26 -19.91 -9.66
N HIS A 87 -12.72 -19.43 -10.78
CA HIS A 87 -12.78 -20.09 -12.07
C HIS A 87 -11.37 -20.43 -12.55
N ILE A 88 -11.21 -21.59 -13.17
CA ILE A 88 -9.96 -21.99 -13.80
C ILE A 88 -10.12 -21.73 -15.30
N LYS A 89 -9.16 -21.04 -15.92
CA LYS A 89 -9.20 -20.81 -17.38
C LYS A 89 -9.12 -22.15 -18.13
N ASP A 90 -9.72 -22.22 -19.31
CA ASP A 90 -9.79 -23.45 -20.12
C ASP A 90 -8.43 -24.09 -20.42
N ASP A 91 -7.36 -23.28 -20.48
CA ASP A 91 -6.00 -23.75 -20.71
C ASP A 91 -5.33 -24.36 -19.47
N MET A 92 -6.00 -24.35 -18.31
CA MET A 92 -5.54 -24.84 -17.01
C MET A 92 -4.26 -24.16 -16.52
N LYS A 93 -3.95 -22.96 -17.00
CA LYS A 93 -2.73 -22.22 -16.61
C LYS A 93 -2.96 -21.11 -15.61
N ASP A 94 -4.22 -20.73 -15.40
CA ASP A 94 -4.54 -19.53 -14.64
C ASP A 94 -5.90 -19.64 -13.95
N ILE A 95 -6.07 -18.81 -12.92
CA ILE A 95 -7.28 -18.72 -12.12
C ILE A 95 -7.83 -17.30 -12.23
N THR A 96 -9.14 -17.15 -12.34
CA THR A 96 -9.84 -15.86 -12.28
C THR A 96 -10.82 -15.83 -11.11
N TYR A 97 -11.10 -14.62 -10.64
CA TYR A 97 -11.96 -14.38 -9.49
C TYR A 97 -13.10 -13.48 -9.92
N GLU A 98 -14.34 -13.91 -9.71
CA GLU A 98 -15.54 -13.14 -10.02
C GLU A 98 -16.30 -12.83 -8.73
N PRO A 99 -16.69 -11.58 -8.46
CA PRO A 99 -17.52 -11.26 -7.29
C PRO A 99 -18.83 -12.06 -7.28
N VAL A 100 -19.22 -12.60 -6.11
CA VAL A 100 -20.50 -13.34 -5.97
C VAL A 100 -21.72 -12.41 -6.10
N TYR A 101 -21.53 -11.15 -5.72
CA TYR A 101 -22.56 -10.10 -5.77
C TYR A 101 -22.13 -8.98 -6.73
N GLU A 102 -22.92 -7.91 -6.81
CA GLU A 102 -22.59 -6.74 -7.61
C GLU A 102 -21.19 -6.18 -7.30
N GLU A 103 -20.48 -5.80 -8.36
CA GLU A 103 -19.15 -5.23 -8.26
C GLU A 103 -19.20 -3.89 -7.52
N ASN A 104 -18.23 -3.70 -6.64
CA ASN A 104 -18.07 -2.53 -5.80
C ASN A 104 -16.58 -2.27 -5.55
N VAL A 105 -16.25 -1.18 -4.86
CA VAL A 105 -14.85 -0.81 -4.64
C VAL A 105 -14.08 -1.88 -3.87
N TYR A 106 -14.73 -2.57 -2.93
CA TYR A 106 -14.09 -3.60 -2.12
C TYR A 106 -13.74 -4.82 -2.96
N THR A 107 -14.65 -5.27 -3.82
CA THR A 107 -14.40 -6.40 -4.72
C THR A 107 -13.37 -6.04 -5.79
N LYS A 108 -13.38 -4.81 -6.31
CA LYS A 108 -12.36 -4.34 -7.28
C LYS A 108 -10.96 -4.31 -6.66
N VAL A 109 -10.82 -3.80 -5.44
CA VAL A 109 -9.54 -3.79 -4.73
C VAL A 109 -9.12 -5.21 -4.34
N LEU A 110 -10.03 -6.05 -3.83
CA LEU A 110 -9.73 -7.44 -3.45
C LEU A 110 -9.34 -8.29 -4.66
N SER A 111 -9.94 -8.09 -5.84
CA SER A 111 -9.56 -8.82 -7.05
C SER A 111 -8.12 -8.50 -7.46
N ILE A 112 -7.71 -7.23 -7.40
CA ILE A 112 -6.32 -6.82 -7.64
C ILE A 112 -5.38 -7.45 -6.60
N VAL A 113 -5.78 -7.51 -5.32
CA VAL A 113 -4.99 -8.20 -4.28
C VAL A 113 -4.83 -9.69 -4.62
N LEU A 114 -5.92 -10.40 -4.95
CA LEU A 114 -5.88 -11.82 -5.30
C LEU A 114 -4.98 -12.08 -6.51
N MET A 115 -5.12 -11.28 -7.58
CA MET A 115 -4.27 -11.35 -8.77
C MET A 115 -2.79 -11.08 -8.43
N SER A 116 -2.51 -10.07 -7.60
CA SER A 116 -1.13 -9.74 -7.21
C SER A 116 -0.44 -10.83 -6.37
N ILE A 117 -1.22 -11.61 -5.61
CA ILE A 117 -0.74 -12.77 -4.86
C ILE A 117 -0.42 -13.91 -5.83
N GLN A 118 -1.33 -14.19 -6.77
CA GLN A 118 -1.15 -15.20 -7.81
C GLN A 118 0.09 -14.93 -8.68
N GLU A 119 0.32 -13.66 -9.01
CA GLU A 119 1.50 -13.20 -9.77
C GLU A 119 2.78 -13.09 -8.92
N ASN A 120 2.72 -13.37 -7.62
CA ASN A 120 3.84 -13.25 -6.68
C ASN A 120 4.46 -11.83 -6.60
N VAL A 121 3.66 -10.79 -6.82
CA VAL A 121 4.10 -9.38 -6.74
C VAL A 121 3.63 -8.68 -5.46
N TRP A 122 2.64 -9.22 -4.76
CA TRP A 122 2.10 -8.65 -3.50
C TRP A 122 3.17 -8.32 -2.46
N GLY A 123 4.10 -9.26 -2.20
CA GLY A 123 5.14 -9.11 -1.17
C GLY A 123 6.17 -8.00 -1.42
N ARG A 124 6.11 -7.33 -2.58
CA ARG A 124 6.94 -6.17 -2.91
C ARG A 124 6.25 -4.84 -2.61
N LEU A 125 4.94 -4.82 -2.38
CA LEU A 125 4.23 -3.63 -1.90
C LEU A 125 4.48 -3.47 -0.40
N LYS A 126 5.09 -2.36 0.01
CA LYS A 126 5.58 -2.17 1.39
C LYS A 126 5.29 -0.77 1.91
N ALA A 127 5.11 -0.65 3.21
CA ALA A 127 5.03 0.64 3.90
C ALA A 127 6.37 1.01 4.56
N CYS A 128 6.75 2.28 4.45
CA CYS A 128 7.93 2.81 5.14
C CYS A 128 7.69 2.82 6.66
N PRO A 129 8.57 2.23 7.49
CA PRO A 129 8.34 2.15 8.94
C PRO A 129 8.50 3.49 9.67
N ASP A 130 8.94 4.55 8.99
CA ASP A 130 9.09 5.89 9.58
C ASP A 130 7.96 6.84 9.16
N CYS A 131 7.64 6.91 7.87
CA CYS A 131 6.67 7.86 7.33
C CYS A 131 5.38 7.21 6.82
N ARG A 132 5.27 5.89 6.90
CA ARG A 132 4.15 5.07 6.42
C ARG A 132 3.84 5.17 4.93
N TRP A 133 4.61 5.91 4.14
CA TRP A 133 4.47 5.96 2.68
C TRP A 133 4.56 4.55 2.08
N VAL A 134 3.59 4.19 1.25
CA VAL A 134 3.57 2.89 0.55
C VAL A 134 4.29 3.00 -0.78
N PHE A 135 5.22 2.09 -1.00
CA PHE A 135 6.06 2.02 -2.19
C PHE A 135 6.16 0.58 -2.68
N TYR A 136 6.47 0.41 -3.95
CA TYR A 136 6.83 -0.89 -4.51
C TYR A 136 8.34 -1.13 -4.49
N ASP A 137 8.75 -2.32 -4.06
CA ASP A 137 10.15 -2.74 -3.97
C ASP A 137 10.66 -3.34 -5.28
N HIS A 138 11.24 -2.46 -6.10
CA HIS A 138 11.96 -2.81 -7.34
C HIS A 138 13.37 -3.36 -7.11
N SER A 139 13.84 -3.51 -5.86
CA SER A 139 15.17 -4.06 -5.62
C SER A 139 15.25 -5.54 -6.01
N ARG A 140 16.39 -5.95 -6.57
CA ARG A 140 16.61 -7.31 -7.05
C ARG A 140 16.26 -8.38 -6.01
N ASN A 141 16.63 -8.14 -4.75
CA ASN A 141 16.43 -9.08 -3.64
C ASN A 141 15.21 -8.77 -2.76
N GLY A 142 14.37 -7.80 -3.14
CA GLY A 142 13.19 -7.44 -2.34
C GLY A 142 13.53 -6.97 -0.92
N SER A 143 14.66 -6.28 -0.74
CA SER A 143 15.14 -5.85 0.58
C SER A 143 14.94 -4.37 0.89
N LYS A 144 14.32 -3.59 -0.01
CA LYS A 144 14.06 -2.17 0.23
C LYS A 144 13.10 -2.05 1.42
N ARG A 145 13.50 -1.27 2.41
CA ARG A 145 12.77 -1.04 3.67
C ARG A 145 12.21 0.38 3.79
N TRP A 146 12.80 1.34 3.10
CA TRP A 146 12.50 2.76 3.25
C TRP A 146 11.95 3.32 1.94
N CYS A 147 11.01 4.27 2.01
CA CYS A 147 10.36 4.86 0.85
C CYS A 147 11.37 5.38 -0.20
N GLY A 148 12.39 6.11 0.24
CA GLY A 148 13.39 6.71 -0.63
C GLY A 148 14.67 7.11 0.09
N MET A 149 15.67 7.47 -0.70
CA MET A 149 16.97 7.96 -0.22
C MET A 149 17.08 9.49 -0.31
N TYR A 150 16.30 10.12 -1.19
CA TYR A 150 16.32 11.54 -1.48
C TYR A 150 14.99 12.20 -1.11
N ALA A 151 15.04 13.48 -0.75
CA ALA A 151 13.83 14.26 -0.51
C ALA A 151 13.16 14.55 -1.86
N GLY A 152 11.82 14.46 -1.91
CA GLY A 152 11.05 14.79 -3.10
C GLY A 152 10.89 13.67 -4.13
N GLU A 153 11.33 12.43 -3.84
CA GLU A 153 10.76 11.27 -4.55
C GLU A 153 9.28 11.15 -4.15
N GLU A 154 8.38 10.98 -5.12
CA GLU A 154 6.90 11.00 -4.98
C GLU A 154 6.44 10.52 -3.58
N GLY A 155 6.03 11.48 -2.75
CA GLY A 155 5.47 11.30 -1.40
C GLY A 155 6.41 10.85 -0.26
N GLY A 156 7.65 10.42 -0.54
CA GLY A 156 8.58 9.89 0.47
C GLY A 156 9.48 10.93 1.16
N ARG A 157 9.86 10.69 2.43
CA ARG A 157 10.66 11.61 3.27
C ARG A 157 12.18 11.37 3.28
N ALA A 158 12.77 10.75 2.25
CA ALA A 158 14.18 10.34 2.27
C ALA A 158 14.58 9.46 3.49
N CYS A 159 13.63 8.67 4.02
CA CYS A 159 13.79 7.97 5.30
C CYS A 159 15.02 7.05 5.36
N GLY A 160 15.48 6.52 4.23
CA GLY A 160 16.70 5.69 4.20
C GLY A 160 17.96 6.46 4.60
N THR A 161 18.09 7.70 4.14
CA THR A 161 19.21 8.59 4.52
C THR A 161 19.10 9.01 5.97
N ILE A 162 17.89 9.34 6.44
CA ILE A 162 17.63 9.69 7.85
C ILE A 162 18.04 8.53 8.77
N ALA A 163 17.61 7.30 8.46
CA ALA A 163 17.96 6.11 9.23
C ALA A 163 19.47 5.86 9.25
N LYS A 164 20.15 6.02 8.10
CA LYS A 164 21.61 5.88 7.99
C LYS A 164 22.35 6.87 8.89
N VAL A 165 21.96 8.14 8.89
CA VAL A 165 22.57 9.19 9.72
C VAL A 165 22.33 8.92 11.21
N LYS A 166 21.10 8.52 11.59
CA LYS A 166 20.75 8.18 12.98
C LYS A 166 21.63 7.04 13.52
N ASN A 167 21.78 5.96 12.74
CA ASN A 167 22.61 4.81 13.11
C ASN A 167 24.10 5.18 13.23
N TYR A 168 24.62 6.01 12.31
CA TYR A 168 26.00 6.49 12.37
C TYR A 168 26.28 7.31 13.63
N ARG A 169 25.37 8.24 13.99
CA ARG A 169 25.49 9.06 15.21
C ARG A 169 25.42 8.22 16.49
N ALA A 170 24.55 7.21 16.54
CA ALA A 170 24.43 6.31 17.69
C ALA A 170 25.72 5.52 17.94
N LYS A 171 26.34 4.97 16.89
CA LYS A 171 27.63 4.24 16.99
C LYS A 171 28.78 5.11 17.50
N ARG A 172 28.83 6.39 17.13
CA ARG A 172 29.86 7.32 17.61
C ARG A 172 29.70 7.66 19.10
N LYS A 173 28.47 7.87 19.58
CA LYS A 173 28.21 8.09 21.01
C LYS A 173 28.64 6.90 21.87
N GLY A 174 28.44 5.67 21.39
CA GLY A 174 28.89 4.46 22.09
C GLY A 174 30.42 4.29 22.14
N ARG A 175 31.17 4.89 21.20
CA ARG A 175 32.64 4.85 21.19
C ARG A 175 33.29 5.93 22.07
N SER A 176 32.68 7.12 22.18
CA SER A 176 33.19 8.16 23.10
C SER A 176 32.87 7.91 24.58
N GLY A 177 32.03 6.92 24.91
CA GLY A 177 31.67 6.57 26.29
C GLY A 177 32.55 5.49 26.94
N TYR A 178 33.57 4.98 26.23
CA TYR A 178 34.50 3.95 26.72
C TYR A 178 35.94 4.48 26.87
N ASP A 179 36.15 5.79 26.68
CA ASP A 179 37.43 6.51 26.88
C ASP A 179 37.38 7.42 28.13
N MET A 180 36.71 6.99 29.22
CA MET A 180 36.86 7.56 30.56
C MET A 180 36.95 6.47 31.62
#